data_AF-A0A1N7QQQ3-F1
#
_entry.id   AF-A0A1N7QQQ3-F1
#
_cell.length_a   1.000
_cell.length_b   1.000
_cell.length_c   1.000
_cell.angle_alpha   90.00
_cell.angle_beta   90.00
_cell.angle_gamma   90.00
#
_symmetry.space_group_name_H-M   'P 1'
#
loop_
_entity.id
_entity.type
_entity.pdbx_description
1 polymer ?
#
loop_
_entity_poly.entity_id
_entity_poly.type
_entity_poly.pdbx_seq_one_letter_code
_entity_poly.pdbx_strand_id
1 'polypeptide(L)'
;MARIEQTFRTAYRAPTRGRTYLNPRSAAKAEAAAMIQDRYPTEHAEYEDGHCYHPGFHWSSDERLMRVHKRLARFILRALRRATDNKEQ
;
A
#
# COMPACT_ATOMS: atom_id res chain seq x y z
N MET A 1 -16.35 -7.84 -36.53
CA MET A 1 -16.31 -6.59 -35.73
C MET A 1 -16.22 -6.98 -34.27
N ALA A 2 -15.32 -6.40 -33.48
CA ALA A 2 -15.22 -6.70 -32.04
C ALA A 2 -16.39 -6.02 -31.29
N ARG A 3 -17.08 -6.76 -30.41
CA ARG A 3 -18.16 -6.25 -29.55
C ARG A 3 -17.62 -6.03 -28.14
N ILE A 4 -18.06 -4.95 -27.49
CA ILE A 4 -17.72 -4.69 -26.09
C ILE A 4 -18.55 -5.60 -25.18
N GLU A 5 -17.90 -6.25 -24.22
CA GLU A 5 -18.54 -7.16 -23.25
C GLU A 5 -18.22 -6.74 -21.81
N GLN A 6 -19.22 -6.81 -20.93
CA GLN A 6 -19.05 -6.55 -19.52
C GLN A 6 -18.51 -7.81 -18.82
N THR A 7 -17.38 -7.67 -18.11
CA THR A 7 -16.79 -8.77 -17.33
C THR A 7 -16.66 -8.37 -15.86
N PHE A 8 -17.02 -9.29 -14.96
CA PHE A 8 -16.80 -9.12 -13.53
C PHE A 8 -15.42 -9.65 -13.15
N ARG A 9 -14.65 -8.87 -12.40
CA ARG A 9 -13.33 -9.26 -11.91
C ARG A 9 -13.26 -9.12 -10.40
N THR A 10 -12.56 -10.04 -9.75
CA THR A 10 -12.28 -9.95 -8.32
C THR A 10 -11.48 -8.69 -8.02
N ALA A 11 -11.95 -7.92 -7.06
CA ALA A 11 -11.33 -6.69 -6.61
C ALA A 11 -10.99 -6.77 -5.12
N TYR A 12 -9.91 -6.09 -4.74
CA TYR A 12 -9.32 -6.11 -3.40
C TYR A 12 -9.28 -4.68 -2.86
N ARG A 13 -10.01 -4.44 -1.78
CA ARG A 13 -10.09 -3.12 -1.14
C ARG A 13 -8.97 -2.98 -0.10
N ALA A 14 -8.21 -1.89 -0.17
CA ALA A 14 -7.29 -1.44 0.86
C ALA A 14 -7.98 -0.35 1.70
N PRO A 15 -8.49 -0.65 2.91
CA PRO A 15 -9.34 0.26 3.67
C PRO A 15 -8.59 1.52 4.13
N THR A 16 -7.38 1.38 4.72
CA THR A 16 -6.60 2.53 5.20
C THR A 16 -6.18 3.42 4.03
N ARG A 17 -5.82 2.82 2.87
CA ARG A 17 -5.48 3.60 1.68
C ARG A 17 -6.69 4.26 1.00
N GLY A 18 -7.89 3.73 1.23
CA GLY A 18 -9.13 4.17 0.59
C GLY A 18 -9.25 3.79 -0.89
N ARG A 19 -8.47 2.82 -1.39
CA ARG A 19 -8.43 2.47 -2.83
C ARG A 19 -8.68 0.98 -3.08
N THR A 20 -9.25 0.69 -4.24
CA THR A 20 -9.52 -0.67 -4.72
C THR A 20 -8.49 -1.08 -5.78
N TYR A 21 -8.06 -2.34 -5.75
CA TYR A 21 -7.04 -2.91 -6.60
C TYR A 21 -7.53 -4.21 -7.25
N LEU A 22 -7.04 -4.52 -8.44
CA LEU A 22 -7.34 -5.79 -9.12
C LEU A 22 -6.35 -6.92 -8.76
N ASN A 23 -5.32 -6.61 -7.98
CA ASN A 23 -4.28 -7.57 -7.58
C ASN A 23 -4.16 -7.59 -6.05
N PRO A 24 -4.22 -8.76 -5.40
CA PRO A 24 -4.15 -8.85 -3.94
C PRO A 24 -2.79 -8.38 -3.40
N ARG A 25 -1.71 -8.58 -4.15
CA ARG A 25 -0.36 -8.13 -3.75
C ARG A 25 -0.24 -6.62 -3.76
N SER A 26 -0.84 -5.93 -4.73
CA SER A 26 -0.80 -4.46 -4.77
C SER A 26 -1.69 -3.86 -3.68
N ALA A 27 -2.86 -4.45 -3.42
CA ALA A 27 -3.69 -4.07 -2.28
C ALA A 27 -2.93 -4.18 -0.95
N ALA A 28 -2.29 -5.32 -0.68
CA ALA A 28 -1.56 -5.53 0.56
C ALA A 28 -0.36 -4.57 0.72
N LYS A 29 0.38 -4.28 -0.35
CA LYS A 29 1.48 -3.31 -0.34
C LYS A 29 0.98 -1.88 -0.08
N ALA A 30 -0.12 -1.50 -0.71
CA ALA A 30 -0.70 -0.17 -0.57
C ALA A 30 -1.30 0.04 0.83
N GLU A 31 -1.93 -1.00 1.38
CA GLU A 31 -2.45 -0.98 2.75
C GLU A 31 -1.31 -0.87 3.76
N ALA A 32 -0.27 -1.69 3.64
CA ALA A 32 0.91 -1.60 4.50
C ALA A 32 1.60 -0.24 4.42
N ALA A 33 1.67 0.36 3.22
CA ALA A 33 2.22 1.70 3.04
C ALA A 33 1.34 2.75 3.74
N ALA A 34 0.02 2.68 3.60
CA ALA A 34 -0.89 3.61 4.26
C ALA A 34 -0.81 3.52 5.79
N MET A 35 -0.70 2.32 6.36
CA MET A 35 -0.53 2.14 7.80
C MET A 35 0.81 2.69 8.33
N ILE A 36 1.88 2.57 7.55
CA ILE A 36 3.18 3.15 7.91
C ILE A 36 3.14 4.68 7.78
N GLN A 37 2.53 5.17 6.71
CA GLN A 37 2.37 6.61 6.46
C GLN A 37 1.59 7.32 7.56
N ASP A 38 0.55 6.68 8.11
CA ASP A 38 -0.23 7.19 9.23
C ASP A 38 0.63 7.36 10.49
N ARG A 39 1.57 6.44 10.73
CA ARG A 39 2.48 6.48 11.88
C ARG A 39 3.72 7.35 11.66
N TYR A 40 4.20 7.41 10.43
CA TYR A 40 5.41 8.11 10.00
C TYR A 40 5.05 8.97 8.78
N PRO A 41 4.47 10.15 9.01
CA PRO A 41 4.08 11.05 7.93
C PRO A 41 5.27 11.49 7.08
N THR A 42 4.98 11.83 5.82
CA THR A 42 5.98 12.38 4.91
C THR A 42 6.17 13.84 5.25
N GLU A 43 7.41 14.23 5.48
CA GLU A 43 7.80 15.63 5.57
C GLU A 43 8.24 16.09 4.19
N HIS A 44 7.86 17.31 3.83
CA HIS A 44 8.28 17.93 2.59
C HIS A 44 9.65 18.58 2.76
N ALA A 45 10.38 18.72 1.65
CA ALA A 45 11.62 19.48 1.66
C ALA A 45 11.32 20.97 1.91
N GLU A 46 12.10 21.58 2.80
CA GLU A 46 12.04 22.98 3.14
C GLU A 46 13.19 23.73 2.46
N TYR A 47 12.84 24.84 1.83
CA TYR A 47 13.76 25.66 1.05
C TYR A 47 13.75 27.10 1.58
N GLU A 48 14.92 27.71 1.63
CA GLU A 48 15.13 29.12 1.95
C GLU A 48 16.08 29.69 0.89
N ASP A 49 15.69 30.81 0.26
CA ASP A 49 16.44 31.46 -0.84
C ASP A 49 16.88 30.51 -1.97
N GLY A 50 16.05 29.50 -2.28
CA GLY A 50 16.34 28.50 -3.31
C GLY A 50 17.30 27.39 -2.88
N HIS A 51 17.78 27.42 -1.64
CA HIS A 51 18.62 26.38 -1.04
C HIS A 51 17.77 25.45 -0.15
N CYS A 52 17.93 24.14 -0.34
CA CYS A 52 17.30 23.13 0.51
C CYS A 52 18.08 23.00 1.81
N TYR A 53 17.47 23.35 2.94
CA TYR A 53 18.10 23.21 4.26
C TYR A 53 17.57 21.99 5.02
N HIS A 54 16.33 21.57 4.72
CA HIS A 54 15.77 20.31 5.21
C HIS A 54 15.22 19.51 4.03
N PRO A 55 15.78 18.34 3.68
CA PRO A 55 15.29 17.55 2.54
C PRO A 55 13.94 16.86 2.80
N GLY A 56 13.39 16.97 4.01
CA GLY A 56 12.21 16.22 4.43
C GLY A 56 12.51 14.76 4.73
N PHE A 57 11.44 14.01 4.97
CA PHE A 57 11.50 12.62 5.40
C PHE A 57 10.38 11.83 4.72
N HIS A 58 10.71 10.61 4.27
CA HIS A 58 9.73 9.65 3.82
C HIS A 58 10.14 8.29 4.36
N TRP A 59 9.20 7.51 4.91
CA TRP A 59 9.50 6.22 5.54
C TRP A 59 10.27 5.23 4.65
N SER A 60 10.21 5.39 3.32
CA SER A 60 10.96 4.54 2.39
C SER A 60 12.46 4.81 2.35
N SER A 61 12.94 5.95 2.87
CA SER A 61 14.37 6.23 3.00
C SER A 61 15.00 5.49 4.19
N ASP A 62 14.20 5.03 5.16
CA ASP A 62 14.64 4.24 6.30
C ASP A 62 14.54 2.73 6.01
N GLU A 63 15.68 2.04 6.05
CA GLU A 63 15.75 0.60 5.78
C GLU A 63 14.94 -0.24 6.79
N ARG A 64 14.88 0.17 8.06
CA ARG A 64 14.11 -0.53 9.11
C ARG A 64 12.61 -0.44 8.79
N LEU A 65 12.13 0.74 8.43
CA LEU A 65 10.72 0.93 8.03
C LEU A 65 10.39 0.18 6.74
N MET A 66 11.32 0.11 5.78
CA MET A 66 11.17 -0.74 4.59
C MET A 66 11.07 -2.23 4.93
N ARG A 67 11.80 -2.73 5.94
CA ARG A 67 11.66 -4.11 6.42
C ARG A 67 10.31 -4.34 7.09
N VAL A 68 9.83 -3.37 7.88
CA VAL A 68 8.49 -3.39 8.49
C VAL A 68 7.42 -3.43 7.40
N HIS A 69 7.51 -2.57 6.38
CA HIS A 69 6.60 -2.56 5.22
C HIS A 69 6.50 -3.92 4.55
N LYS A 70 7.65 -4.52 4.21
CA LYS A 70 7.71 -5.85 3.59
C LYS A 70 7.10 -6.93 4.48
N ARG A 71 7.27 -6.84 5.81
CA ARG A 71 6.70 -7.81 6.76
C ARG A 71 5.19 -7.63 6.90
N LEU A 72 4.73 -6.39 7.04
CA LEU A 72 3.32 -6.05 7.18
C LEU A 72 2.53 -6.45 5.92
N ALA A 73 3.04 -6.14 4.72
CA ALA A 73 2.42 -6.55 3.47
C ALA A 73 2.29 -8.08 3.36
N ARG A 74 3.27 -8.84 3.84
CA ARG A 74 3.20 -10.32 3.89
C ARG A 74 2.12 -10.81 4.86
N PHE A 75 1.98 -10.16 6.03
CA PHE A 75 0.94 -10.52 7.00
C PHE A 75 -0.46 -10.21 6.47
N ILE A 76 -0.68 -9.04 5.88
CA ILE A 76 -1.96 -8.67 5.27
C ILE A 76 -2.33 -9.66 4.16
N LEU A 77 -1.38 -9.99 3.28
CA LEU A 77 -1.61 -10.95 2.21
C LEU A 77 -1.92 -12.36 2.74
N ARG A 78 -1.25 -12.79 3.81
CA ARG A 78 -1.51 -14.09 4.45
C ARG A 78 -2.89 -14.12 5.12
N ALA A 79 -3.30 -13.04 5.78
CA ALA A 79 -4.63 -12.91 6.37
C ALA A 79 -5.73 -12.99 5.31
N LEU A 80 -5.54 -12.29 4.18
CA LEU A 80 -6.45 -12.34 3.04
C LEU A 80 -6.62 -13.77 2.51
N ARG A 81 -5.51 -14.49 2.31
CA ARG A 81 -5.53 -15.88 1.80
C ARG A 81 -6.22 -16.84 2.76
N ARG A 82 -5.96 -16.74 4.06
CA ARG A 82 -6.67 -17.55 5.06
C ARG A 82 -8.17 -17.29 5.04
N ALA A 83 -8.57 -16.03 4.86
CA ALA A 83 -9.98 -15.66 4.79
C ALA A 83 -10.66 -16.17 3.50
N THR A 84 -9.92 -16.35 2.40
CA THR A 84 -10.47 -16.98 1.19
C THR A 84 -10.60 -18.50 1.36
N ASP A 85 -9.60 -19.16 1.95
CA ASP A 85 -9.63 -20.61 2.15
C ASP A 85 -10.80 -21.04 3.06
N ASN A 86 -11.09 -20.27 4.11
CA ASN A 86 -12.20 -20.52 5.03
C ASN A 86 -13.59 -20.28 4.43
N LYS A 87 -13.71 -19.60 3.28
CA LYS A 87 -15.01 -19.40 2.59
C LYS A 87 -15.40 -20.58 1.69
N GLU A 88 -14.45 -21.46 1.38
CA GLU A 88 -14.65 -22.62 0.50
C GLU A 88 -14.89 -23.92 1.29
N GLN A 89 -14.86 -23.87 2.63
CA GLN A 89 -15.23 -24.96 3.55
C GLN A 89 -16.63 -24.72 4.12
#